data_AF-A0A7S2MER6-F1
#
_entry.id   AF-A0A7S2MER6-F1
#
_cell.length_a   1.000
_cell.length_b   1.000
_cell.length_c   1.000
_cell.angle_alpha   90.00
_cell.angle_beta   90.00
_cell.angle_gamma   90.00
#
_symmetry.space_group_name_H-M   'P 1'
#
loop_
_entity.id
_entity.type
_entity.pdbx_description
1 polymer ?
#
loop_
_entity_poly.entity_id
_entity_poly.type
_entity_poly.pdbx_seq_one_letter_code
_entity_poly.pdbx_strand_id
1 'polypeptide(L)'
;AGHRLPCWGSEALLQIAASIEGHPDNVAPAIYGGIQIGVHNGTRWVTERAPCPSGMQLVMFIPDFIGKTSSARSVLKPEISRDDAAFNIGRAAWLIHALCM
;
A
#
# COMPACT_ATOMS: atom_id res chain seq x y z
N ALA A 1 -15.31 16.48 -3.33
CA ALA A 1 -15.64 15.89 -2.03
C ALA A 1 -14.45 16.08 -1.10
N GLY A 2 -14.67 16.57 0.10
CA GLY A 2 -13.59 16.75 1.08
C GLY A 2 -14.21 16.64 2.47
N HIS A 3 -13.91 15.55 3.16
CA HIS A 3 -14.30 15.40 4.56
C HIS A 3 -13.26 16.13 5.41
N ARG A 4 -13.69 17.10 6.22
CA ARG A 4 -12.84 17.67 7.28
C ARG A 4 -13.14 16.93 8.56
N LEU A 5 -12.18 16.15 9.02
CA LEU A 5 -12.28 15.40 10.26
C LEU A 5 -11.19 15.92 11.22
N PRO A 6 -11.51 16.16 12.50
CA PRO A 6 -10.49 16.47 13.48
C PRO A 6 -9.55 15.26 13.65
N CYS A 7 -8.26 15.45 13.41
CA CYS A 7 -7.24 14.42 13.61
C CYS A 7 -5.98 15.04 14.21
N TRP A 8 -5.36 14.35 15.16
CA TRP A 8 -4.10 14.77 15.77
C TRP A 8 -3.11 13.61 15.74
N GLY A 9 -1.92 13.88 15.19
CA GLY A 9 -0.87 12.88 15.04
C GLY A 9 -1.06 11.98 13.82
N SER A 10 0.07 11.53 13.27
CA SER A 10 0.12 10.71 12.05
C SER A 10 -0.62 9.39 12.19
N GLU A 11 -0.62 8.80 13.39
CA GLU A 11 -1.28 7.52 13.62
C GLU A 11 -2.80 7.61 13.56
N ALA A 12 -3.40 8.64 14.14
CA ALA A 12 -4.83 8.87 14.01
C ALA A 12 -5.21 9.14 12.55
N LEU A 13 -4.37 9.89 11.83
CA LEU A 13 -4.57 10.17 10.40
C LEU A 13 -4.49 8.88 9.56
N LEU A 14 -3.55 7.99 9.85
CA LEU A 14 -3.45 6.68 9.20
C LEU A 14 -4.75 5.89 9.39
N GLN A 15 -5.23 5.76 10.63
CA GLN A 15 -6.44 4.98 10.90
C GLN A 15 -7.66 5.51 10.14
N ILE A 16 -7.84 6.83 10.11
CA ILE A 16 -8.96 7.46 9.40
C ILE A 16 -8.82 7.26 7.88
N ALA A 17 -7.67 7.60 7.31
CA ALA A 17 -7.46 7.58 5.87
C ALA A 17 -7.49 6.15 5.30
N ALA A 18 -6.82 5.20 5.95
CA ALA A 18 -6.81 3.80 5.52
C ALA A 18 -8.19 3.15 5.67
N SER A 19 -9.01 3.57 6.64
CA SER A 19 -10.39 3.07 6.76
C SER A 19 -11.31 3.62 5.66
N ILE A 20 -11.05 4.83 5.16
CA ILE A 20 -11.78 5.42 4.03
C ILE A 20 -11.40 4.71 2.71
N GLU A 21 -10.10 4.49 2.48
CA GLU A 21 -9.60 3.82 1.26
C GLU A 21 -9.81 2.29 1.29
N GLY A 22 -9.87 1.70 2.48
CA GLY A 22 -9.92 0.25 2.71
C GLY A 22 -8.54 -0.43 2.70
N HIS A 23 -7.46 0.33 2.56
CA HIS A 23 -6.07 -0.17 2.56
C HIS A 23 -5.06 0.94 2.93
N PRO A 24 -3.85 0.59 3.42
CA PRO A 24 -2.85 1.55 3.88
C PRO A 24 -1.76 1.85 2.85
N ASP A 25 -1.67 1.09 1.76
CA ASP A 25 -0.56 1.08 0.79
C ASP A 25 -0.25 2.45 0.13
N ASN A 26 -1.24 3.33 -0.04
CA ASN A 26 -1.04 4.69 -0.54
C ASN A 26 -0.97 5.72 0.58
N VAL A 27 -1.85 5.61 1.57
CA VAL A 27 -1.97 6.61 2.64
C VAL A 27 -0.79 6.55 3.61
N ALA A 28 -0.30 5.36 3.95
CA ALA A 28 0.85 5.19 4.84
C ALA A 28 2.12 5.85 4.28
N PRO A 29 2.57 5.59 3.03
CA PRO A 29 3.73 6.28 2.50
C PRO A 29 3.49 7.77 2.25
N ALA A 30 2.24 8.22 2.02
CA ALA A 30 1.93 9.65 1.96
C ALA A 30 2.09 10.36 3.32
N ILE A 31 1.75 9.67 4.41
CA ILE A 31 1.80 10.21 5.78
C ILE A 31 3.21 10.07 6.38
N TYR A 32 3.81 8.89 6.27
CA TYR A 32 5.07 8.54 6.91
C TYR A 32 6.27 8.69 5.98
N GLY A 33 6.09 8.65 4.66
CA GLY A 33 7.17 8.65 3.68
C GLY A 33 7.85 7.29 3.52
N GLY A 34 8.69 7.16 2.49
CA GLY A 34 9.44 5.94 2.16
C GLY A 34 8.54 4.77 1.76
N ILE A 35 9.09 3.55 1.88
CA ILE A 35 8.37 2.30 1.59
C ILE A 35 7.71 1.83 2.88
N GLN A 36 6.39 1.62 2.84
CA GLN A 36 5.60 1.20 3.98
C GLN A 36 4.96 -0.16 3.70
N ILE A 37 5.08 -1.08 4.66
CA ILE A 37 4.37 -2.36 4.66
C ILE A 37 3.21 -2.19 5.63
N GLY A 38 1.98 -2.43 5.18
CA GLY A 38 0.79 -2.22 6.01
C GLY A 38 -0.18 -3.39 5.96
N VAL A 39 -0.77 -3.70 7.11
CA VAL A 39 -1.77 -4.76 7.26
C VAL A 39 -2.87 -4.33 8.22
N HIS A 40 -4.06 -4.90 8.06
CA HIS A 40 -5.10 -4.83 9.08
C HIS A 40 -4.93 -6.02 10.03
N ASN A 41 -4.70 -5.78 11.31
CA ASN A 41 -4.49 -6.86 12.29
C ASN A 41 -5.81 -7.41 12.91
N GLY A 42 -6.95 -7.05 12.32
CA GLY A 42 -8.29 -7.37 12.85
C GLY A 42 -8.91 -6.26 13.71
N THR A 43 -8.10 -5.35 14.24
CA THR A 43 -8.59 -4.21 15.06
C THR A 43 -8.24 -2.85 14.50
N ARG A 44 -7.06 -2.72 13.89
CA ARG A 44 -6.55 -1.47 13.35
C ARG A 44 -5.59 -1.72 12.20
N TRP A 45 -5.32 -0.66 11.45
CA TRP A 45 -4.22 -0.63 10.51
C TRP A 45 -2.90 -0.55 11.28
N VAL A 46 -1.90 -1.32 10.86
CA VAL A 46 -0.53 -1.25 11.38
C VAL A 46 0.38 -1.14 10.18
N THR A 47 1.39 -0.29 10.28
CA THR A 47 2.39 -0.13 9.22
C THR A 47 3.79 -0.04 9.78
N GLU A 48 4.74 -0.58 9.03
CA GLU A 48 6.16 -0.52 9.32
C GLU A 48 6.93 -0.04 8.10
N ARG A 49 7.98 0.75 8.34
CA ARG A 49 8.86 1.23 7.28
C ARG A 49 9.80 0.10 6.85
N ALA A 50 9.75 -0.25 5.56
CA ALA A 50 10.78 -1.10 4.98
C ALA A 50 12.07 -0.30 4.73
N PRO A 51 13.26 -0.92 4.88
CA PRO A 51 14.50 -0.32 4.41
C PRO A 51 14.43 0.07 2.93
N CYS A 52 15.19 1.09 2.56
CA CYS A 52 15.32 1.52 1.19
C CYS A 52 16.80 1.71 0.89
N PRO A 53 17.37 0.97 -0.07
CA PRO A 53 18.78 1.07 -0.43
C PRO A 53 19.16 2.51 -0.82
N SER A 54 20.33 2.95 -0.35
CA SER A 54 20.86 4.28 -0.70
C SER A 54 21.07 4.38 -2.21
N GLY A 55 20.57 5.45 -2.82
CA GLY A 55 20.73 5.69 -4.26
C GLY A 55 19.66 5.01 -5.13
N MET A 56 18.66 4.34 -4.55
CA MET A 56 17.50 3.89 -5.30
C MET A 56 16.78 5.07 -5.96
N GLN A 57 16.52 4.96 -7.25
CA GLN A 57 15.78 5.96 -8.03
C GLN A 57 14.46 5.36 -8.53
N LEU A 58 13.38 6.13 -8.42
CA LEU A 58 12.09 5.77 -8.98
C LEU A 58 11.86 6.57 -10.27
N VAL A 59 11.77 5.88 -11.40
CA VAL A 59 11.45 6.49 -12.69
C VAL A 59 9.99 6.18 -13.01
N MET A 60 9.18 7.22 -13.17
CA MET A 60 7.75 7.08 -13.46
C MET A 60 7.45 7.40 -14.92
N PHE A 61 6.76 6.48 -15.61
CA PHE A 61 6.22 6.70 -16.93
C PHE A 61 4.71 6.95 -16.80
N ILE A 62 4.31 8.22 -16.91
CA ILE A 62 2.91 8.64 -16.75
C ILE A 62 2.30 8.80 -18.14
N PRO A 63 1.31 7.98 -18.52
CA PRO A 63 0.62 8.13 -19.80
C PRO A 63 -0.34 9.32 -19.77
N ASP A 64 -0.60 9.93 -20.93
CA ASP A 64 -1.53 11.07 -21.08
C ASP A 64 -3.00 10.60 -21.20
N PHE A 65 -3.40 9.61 -20.40
CA PHE A 65 -4.79 9.18 -20.30
C PHE A 65 -5.14 8.81 -18.85
N ILE A 66 -6.41 8.99 -18.48
CA ILE A 66 -6.91 8.67 -17.14
C ILE A 66 -7.53 7.26 -17.17
N GLY A 67 -6.85 6.29 -16.55
CA GLY A 67 -7.42 4.98 -16.26
C GLY A 67 -8.34 5.04 -15.04
N LYS A 68 -9.58 4.54 -15.14
CA LYS A 68 -10.47 4.41 -13.97
C LYS A 68 -10.01 3.23 -13.09
N THR A 69 -9.58 3.51 -11.86
CA THR A 69 -9.18 2.50 -10.87
C THR A 69 -10.28 1.48 -10.57
N SER A 70 -11.55 1.89 -10.60
CA SER A 70 -12.69 0.99 -10.42
C SER A 70 -12.80 -0.06 -11.53
N SER A 71 -12.50 0.30 -12.77
CA SER A 71 -12.52 -0.62 -13.91
C SER A 71 -11.38 -1.64 -13.89
N ALA A 72 -10.22 -1.28 -13.32
CA ALA A 72 -9.11 -2.22 -13.17
C ALA A 72 -9.39 -3.25 -12.07
N ARG A 73 -9.99 -2.84 -10.95
CA ARG A 73 -10.32 -3.74 -9.83
C ARG A 73 -11.47 -4.70 -10.14
N SER A 74 -12.44 -4.29 -10.96
CA SER A 74 -13.57 -5.14 -11.33
C SER A 74 -13.20 -6.37 -12.18
N VAL A 75 -11.98 -6.41 -12.72
CA VAL A 75 -11.47 -7.54 -13.51
C VAL A 75 -10.93 -8.67 -12.60
N LEU A 76 -10.65 -8.37 -11.33
CA LEU A 76 -10.08 -9.36 -10.41
C LEU A 76 -11.14 -10.37 -9.97
N LYS A 77 -10.79 -11.66 -10.05
CA LYS A 77 -11.62 -12.74 -9.51
C LYS A 77 -11.59 -12.69 -7.98
N PRO A 78 -12.70 -13.05 -7.30
CA PRO A 78 -12.74 -13.12 -5.84
C PRO A 78 -11.84 -14.24 -5.27
N GLU A 79 -11.48 -15.21 -6.12
CA GLU A 79 -10.69 -16.37 -5.74
C GLU A 79 -9.49 -16.51 -6.67
N ILE A 80 -8.38 -16.97 -6.09
CA ILE A 80 -7.14 -17.34 -6.78
C ILE A 80 -6.75 -18.76 -6.40
N SER A 81 -5.94 -19.42 -7.24
CA SER A 81 -5.42 -20.74 -6.91
C SER A 81 -4.44 -20.66 -5.72
N ARG A 82 -4.29 -21.76 -4.99
CA ARG A 82 -3.28 -21.86 -3.93
C ARG A 82 -1.86 -21.64 -4.50
N ASP A 83 -1.62 -22.09 -5.73
CA ASP A 83 -0.32 -21.98 -6.38
C ASP A 83 -0.01 -20.51 -6.71
N ASP A 84 -0.99 -19.73 -7.20
CA ASP A 84 -0.83 -18.29 -7.41
C ASP A 84 -0.62 -17.54 -6.08
N ALA A 85 -1.33 -17.94 -5.03
CA ALA A 85 -1.16 -17.35 -3.70
C ALA A 85 0.26 -17.58 -3.17
N ALA A 86 0.74 -18.82 -3.21
CA ALA A 86 2.10 -19.18 -2.78
C ALA A 86 3.16 -18.46 -3.63
N PHE A 87 2.95 -18.38 -4.94
CA PHE A 87 3.84 -17.71 -5.89
C PHE A 87 4.01 -16.21 -5.57
N ASN A 88 2.91 -15.50 -5.26
CA ASN A 88 2.93 -14.07 -4.96
C ASN A 88 3.47 -13.78 -3.55
N ILE A 89 3.08 -14.55 -2.54
CA ILE A 89 3.60 -14.40 -1.16
C ILE A 89 5.13 -14.55 -1.15
N GLY A 90 5.66 -15.56 -1.86
CA GLY A 90 7.10 -15.75 -1.98
C GLY A 90 7.81 -14.53 -2.60
N ARG A 91 7.24 -13.94 -3.66
CA ARG A 91 7.80 -12.76 -4.31
C ARG A 91 7.74 -11.50 -3.47
N ALA A 92 6.65 -11.29 -2.75
CA ALA A 92 6.54 -10.18 -1.81
C ALA A 92 7.62 -10.29 -0.72
N ALA A 93 7.84 -11.48 -0.16
CA ALA A 93 8.89 -11.72 0.82
C ALA A 93 10.30 -11.48 0.23
N TRP A 94 10.57 -11.96 -0.98
CA TRP A 94 11.85 -11.73 -1.67
C TRP A 94 12.08 -10.27 -2.02
N LEU A 95 11.05 -9.52 -2.42
CA LEU A 95 11.15 -8.09 -2.67
C LEU A 95 11.58 -7.35 -1.40
N ILE A 96 10.92 -7.60 -0.27
CA ILE A 96 11.31 -6.98 1.00
C ILE A 96 12.72 -7.39 1.42
N HIS A 97 13.09 -8.66 1.24
CA HIS A 97 14.45 -9.11 1.51
C HIS A 97 15.49 -8.34 0.68
N ALA A 98 15.25 -8.15 -0.61
CA ALA A 98 16.14 -7.40 -1.49
C ALA A 98 16.25 -5.91 -1.13
N LEU A 99 15.22 -5.31 -0.52
CA LEU A 99 15.25 -3.93 -0.04
C LEU A 99 16.07 -3.77 1.25
N CYS A 100 16.20 -4.83 2.05
CA CYS A 100 16.97 -4.85 3.29
C CYS A 100 18.48 -5.06 3.10
N MET A 101 18.90 -5.46 1.89
CA MET A 101 20.30 -5.68 1.52
C MET A 101 20.94 -4.39 1.01
#